data_AF-A0A927PB80-F1
#
_entry.id   AF-A0A927PB80-F1
#
_cell.length_a   1.000
_cell.length_b   1.000
_cell.length_c   1.000
_cell.angle_alpha   90.00
_cell.angle_beta   90.00
_cell.angle_gamma   90.00
#
_symmetry.space_group_name_H-M   'P 1'
#
loop_
_entity.id
_entity.type
_entity.pdbx_description
1 polymer ?
#
loop_
_entity_poly.entity_id
_entity_poly.type
_entity_poly.pdbx_seq_one_letter_code
_entity_poly.pdbx_strand_id
1 'polypeptide(L)'
;MQKTRAKMPSIRRITARQALVCGCIILLIVLVTFLCISINMRSHIQSEYAVVRNKLGEALYSNLYMLMQTFDMSGVPNADMQNAILPQMKEYYIASTTLNDAVLKAYGEKYRVLSMDNIADLDKAFEAYETAFRDGAATDLAKTNMQSCMDMIRSLLSSRFSEGVLKAAR
;
A
#
# COMPACT_ATOMS: atom_id res chain seq x y z
N MET A 1 0.60 -3.60 -86.90
CA MET A 1 1.16 -3.49 -85.54
C MET A 1 0.35 -2.49 -84.72
N GLN A 2 -0.57 -2.98 -83.89
CA GLN A 2 -1.46 -2.16 -83.04
C GLN A 2 -0.79 -1.98 -81.67
N LYS A 3 -0.42 -0.74 -81.31
CA LYS A 3 0.14 -0.41 -79.99
C LYS A 3 -1.01 -0.27 -78.98
N THR A 4 -1.19 -1.30 -78.15
CA THR A 4 -2.11 -1.28 -76.99
C THR A 4 -1.57 -0.28 -75.95
N ARG A 5 -2.16 0.92 -75.89
CA ARG A 5 -1.88 1.87 -74.80
C ARG A 5 -2.46 1.31 -73.50
N ALA A 6 -1.58 0.95 -72.57
CA ALA A 6 -1.96 0.62 -71.21
C ALA A 6 -2.73 1.80 -70.59
N LYS A 7 -4.00 1.58 -70.24
CA LYS A 7 -4.78 2.49 -69.40
C LYS A 7 -4.19 2.45 -67.99
N MET A 8 -3.35 3.42 -67.65
CA MET A 8 -2.98 3.67 -66.26
C MET A 8 -4.26 4.00 -65.47
N PRO A 9 -4.49 3.42 -64.28
CA PRO A 9 -5.63 3.77 -63.46
C PRO A 9 -5.52 5.24 -63.07
N SER A 10 -6.52 6.01 -63.49
CA SER A 10 -6.63 7.43 -63.22
C SER A 10 -6.91 7.67 -61.73
N ILE A 11 -5.86 7.80 -60.94
CA ILE A 11 -5.93 8.35 -59.58
C ILE A 11 -6.15 9.86 -59.73
N ARG A 12 -7.36 10.29 -60.09
CA ARG A 12 -7.73 11.71 -60.04
C ARG A 12 -9.23 11.90 -60.09
N ARG A 13 -9.81 12.08 -58.90
CA ARG A 13 -10.69 13.20 -58.50
C ARG A 13 -11.37 12.82 -57.18
N ILE A 14 -10.60 12.77 -56.10
CA ILE A 14 -11.20 12.90 -54.76
C ILE A 14 -11.71 14.34 -54.71
N THR A 15 -13.02 14.53 -54.64
CA THR A 15 -13.60 15.88 -54.47
C THR A 15 -13.15 16.42 -53.12
N ALA A 16 -12.87 17.73 -53.00
CA ALA A 16 -12.40 18.34 -51.75
C ALA A 16 -13.28 17.97 -50.53
N ARG A 17 -14.59 17.77 -50.76
CA ARG A 17 -15.57 17.29 -49.78
C ARG A 17 -15.31 15.85 -49.32
N GLN A 18 -14.96 14.94 -50.23
CA GLN A 18 -14.58 13.55 -49.91
C GLN A 18 -13.23 13.49 -49.20
N ALA A 19 -12.26 14.34 -49.59
CA ALA A 19 -10.98 14.43 -48.90
C ALA A 19 -11.16 14.93 -47.45
N LEU A 20 -12.05 15.90 -47.23
CA LEU A 20 -12.38 16.42 -45.90
C LEU A 20 -13.07 15.36 -45.03
N VAL A 21 -14.05 14.62 -45.58
CA VAL A 21 -14.71 13.52 -44.86
C VAL A 21 -13.73 12.40 -44.51
N CYS A 22 -12.86 11.99 -45.43
CA CYS A 22 -11.80 11.01 -45.14
C CYS A 22 -10.84 11.54 -44.05
N GLY A 23 -10.46 12.81 -44.10
CA GLY A 23 -9.63 13.45 -43.07
C GLY A 23 -10.29 13.44 -41.69
N CYS A 24 -11.59 13.76 -41.61
CA CYS A 24 -12.35 13.69 -40.37
C CYS A 24 -12.46 12.25 -39.83
N ILE A 25 -12.68 11.26 -40.68
CA ILE A 25 -12.75 9.85 -40.26
C ILE A 25 -11.40 9.39 -39.71
N ILE A 26 -10.29 9.71 -40.38
CA ILE A 26 -8.94 9.37 -39.91
C ILE A 26 -8.67 10.06 -38.56
N LEU A 27 -8.99 11.34 -38.42
CA LEU A 27 -8.83 12.07 -37.17
C LEU A 27 -9.64 11.44 -36.04
N LEU A 28 -10.88 11.03 -36.31
CA LEU A 28 -11.76 10.40 -35.33
C LEU A 28 -11.21 9.03 -34.88
N ILE A 29 -10.69 8.23 -35.82
CA ILE A 29 -10.02 6.96 -35.52
C ILE A 29 -8.81 7.19 -34.62
N VAL A 30 -7.96 8.17 -34.93
CA VAL A 30 -6.79 8.53 -34.10
C VAL A 30 -7.20 8.97 -32.70
N LEU A 31 -8.28 9.75 -32.58
CA LEU A 31 -8.80 10.21 -31.29
C LEU A 31 -9.31 9.04 -30.46
N VAL A 32 -10.05 8.11 -31.06
CA VAL A 32 -10.57 6.92 -30.38
C VAL A 32 -9.44 6.00 -29.95
N THR A 33 -8.44 5.75 -30.80
CA THR A 33 -7.29 4.90 -30.41
C THR A 33 -6.49 5.50 -29.28
N PHE A 34 -6.25 6.82 -29.29
CA PHE A 34 -5.58 7.52 -28.19
C PHE A 34 -6.37 7.41 -26.87
N LEU A 35 -7.70 7.52 -26.95
CA LEU A 35 -8.59 7.42 -25.79
C LEU A 35 -8.58 5.99 -25.22
N CYS A 36 -8.62 4.97 -26.09
CA CYS A 36 -8.49 3.57 -25.68
C CYS A 36 -7.14 3.27 -25.02
N ILE A 37 -6.03 3.76 -25.57
CA ILE A 37 -4.70 3.61 -24.97
C ILE A 37 -4.67 4.29 -23.60
N SER A 38 -5.21 5.50 -23.49
CA SER A 38 -5.25 6.26 -22.24
C SER A 38 -6.08 5.55 -21.15
N ILE A 39 -7.22 4.96 -21.52
CA ILE A 39 -8.05 4.16 -20.60
C ILE A 39 -7.30 2.90 -20.15
N ASN A 40 -6.72 2.15 -21.07
CA ASN A 40 -5.98 0.93 -20.75
C ASN A 40 -4.77 1.21 -19.86
N MET A 41 -4.02 2.26 -20.17
CA MET A 41 -2.86 2.67 -19.38
C MET A 41 -3.28 3.09 -17.96
N ARG A 42 -4.37 3.85 -17.82
CA ARG A 42 -4.92 4.21 -16.51
C ARG A 42 -5.37 2.99 -15.71
N SER A 43 -6.06 2.05 -16.36
CA SER A 43 -6.53 0.82 -15.71
C SER A 43 -5.36 -0.06 -15.27
N HIS A 44 -4.31 -0.18 -16.09
CA HIS A 44 -3.12 -0.95 -15.76
C HIS A 44 -2.38 -0.34 -14.57
N ILE A 45 -2.14 0.97 -14.61
CA ILE A 45 -1.51 1.71 -13.50
C ILE A 45 -2.34 1.57 -12.22
N GLN A 46 -3.67 1.75 -12.28
CA GLN A 46 -4.53 1.57 -11.10
C GLN A 46 -4.46 0.15 -10.53
N SER A 47 -4.39 -0.87 -11.38
CA SER A 47 -4.22 -2.26 -10.97
C SER A 47 -2.87 -2.48 -10.29
N GLU A 48 -1.77 -2.02 -10.88
CA GLU A 48 -0.44 -2.16 -10.28
C GLU A 48 -0.34 -1.42 -8.94
N TYR A 49 -0.88 -0.20 -8.86
CA TYR A 49 -0.94 0.56 -7.62
C TYR A 49 -1.75 -0.16 -6.54
N ALA A 50 -2.86 -0.82 -6.90
CA ALA A 50 -3.64 -1.63 -5.97
C ALA A 50 -2.87 -2.87 -5.48
N VAL A 51 -2.11 -3.53 -6.36
CA VAL A 51 -1.26 -4.67 -6.00
C VAL A 51 -0.16 -4.25 -5.02
N VAL A 52 0.58 -3.18 -5.32
CA VAL A 52 1.64 -2.69 -4.44
C VAL A 52 1.06 -2.26 -3.08
N ARG A 53 -0.08 -1.57 -3.07
CA ARG A 53 -0.77 -1.19 -1.84
C ARG A 53 -1.14 -2.41 -1.00
N ASN A 54 -1.67 -3.46 -1.64
CA ASN A 54 -2.05 -4.67 -0.94
C ASN A 54 -0.83 -5.40 -0.37
N LYS A 55 0.29 -5.48 -1.11
CA LYS A 55 1.55 -6.08 -0.62
C LYS A 55 2.13 -5.30 0.56
N LEU A 56 2.13 -3.97 0.51
CA LEU A 56 2.56 -3.14 1.64
C LEU A 56 1.63 -3.30 2.84
N GLY A 57 0.32 -3.39 2.59
CA GLY A 57 -0.67 -3.70 3.62
C GLY A 57 -0.43 -5.06 4.26
N GLU A 58 -0.19 -6.11 3.47
CA GLU A 58 0.09 -7.46 3.95
C GLU A 58 1.38 -7.52 4.77
N ALA A 59 2.45 -6.85 4.31
CA ALA A 59 3.68 -6.72 5.08
C ALA A 59 3.45 -5.99 6.41
N LEU A 60 2.67 -4.91 6.41
CA LEU A 60 2.31 -4.16 7.60
C LEU A 60 1.47 -5.01 8.57
N TYR A 61 0.48 -5.74 8.05
CA TYR A 61 -0.32 -6.70 8.82
C TYR A 61 0.57 -7.76 9.47
N SER A 62 1.48 -8.36 8.68
CA SER A 62 2.38 -9.39 9.17
C SER A 62 3.30 -8.88 10.29
N ASN A 63 3.88 -7.68 10.15
CA ASN A 63 4.76 -7.13 11.17
C ASN A 63 3.98 -6.77 12.45
N LEU A 64 2.79 -6.18 12.33
CA LEU A 64 1.93 -5.88 13.48
C LEU A 64 1.43 -7.16 14.17
N TYR A 65 1.14 -8.20 13.40
CA TYR A 65 0.78 -9.52 13.94
C TYR A 65 1.95 -10.15 14.69
N MET A 66 3.14 -10.14 14.11
CA MET A 66 4.36 -10.65 14.75
C MET A 66 4.72 -9.86 16.01
N LEU A 67 4.54 -8.54 16.01
CA LEU A 67 4.71 -7.69 17.19
C LEU A 67 3.85 -8.17 18.36
N MET A 68 2.55 -8.39 18.12
CA MET A 68 1.64 -8.93 19.14
C MET A 68 2.05 -10.34 19.57
N GLN A 69 2.35 -11.21 18.61
CA GLN A 69 2.71 -12.59 18.90
C GLN A 69 3.99 -12.68 19.74
N THR A 70 4.99 -11.85 19.46
CA THR A 70 6.21 -11.75 20.27
C THR A 70 5.89 -11.23 21.68
N PHE A 71 4.99 -10.27 21.83
CA PHE A 71 4.55 -9.84 23.15
C PHE A 71 3.83 -10.94 23.93
N ASP A 72 2.99 -11.74 23.27
CA ASP A 72 2.30 -12.87 23.91
C ASP A 72 3.29 -13.91 24.46
N MET A 73 4.51 -14.01 23.90
CA MET A 73 5.58 -14.85 24.46
C MET A 73 6.09 -14.36 25.83
N SER A 74 5.84 -13.10 26.21
CA SER A 74 6.18 -12.57 27.54
C SER A 74 5.38 -13.22 28.67
N GLY A 75 4.30 -13.91 28.35
CA GLY A 75 3.54 -14.73 29.31
C GLY A 75 4.18 -16.09 29.62
N VAL A 76 5.19 -16.51 28.86
CA VAL A 76 5.86 -17.81 29.06
C VAL A 76 6.81 -17.73 30.27
N PRO A 77 6.79 -18.72 31.18
CA PRO A 77 7.72 -18.76 32.30
C PRO A 77 9.19 -18.70 31.85
N ASN A 78 10.01 -17.90 32.54
CA ASN A 78 11.44 -17.66 32.23
C ASN A 78 11.72 -16.97 30.88
N ALA A 79 10.72 -16.34 30.25
CA ALA A 79 10.97 -15.55 29.06
C ALA A 79 11.82 -14.31 29.37
N ASP A 80 12.91 -14.11 28.62
CA ASP A 80 13.77 -12.95 28.77
C ASP A 80 13.15 -11.73 28.07
N MET A 81 12.45 -10.91 28.86
CA MET A 81 11.81 -9.72 28.34
C MET A 81 12.83 -8.67 27.84
N GLN A 82 13.98 -8.54 28.51
CA GLN A 82 14.93 -7.46 28.28
C GLN A 82 15.83 -7.73 27.06
N ASN A 83 16.36 -8.95 26.93
CA ASN A 83 17.36 -9.25 25.91
C ASN A 83 16.82 -10.02 24.70
N ALA A 84 15.59 -10.57 24.77
CA ALA A 84 14.98 -11.31 23.67
C ALA A 84 13.68 -10.66 23.17
N ILE A 85 12.67 -10.53 24.04
CA ILE A 85 11.33 -10.12 23.60
C ILE A 85 11.30 -8.65 23.18
N LEU A 86 11.74 -7.72 24.03
CA LEU A 86 11.68 -6.29 23.69
C LEU A 86 12.49 -5.92 22.45
N PRO A 87 13.74 -6.40 22.27
CA PRO A 87 14.48 -6.13 21.04
C PRO A 87 13.74 -6.64 19.80
N GLN A 88 13.22 -7.87 19.84
CA GLN A 88 12.47 -8.45 18.72
C GLN A 88 11.15 -7.70 18.45
N MET A 89 10.43 -7.29 19.50
CA MET A 89 9.26 -6.42 19.35
C MET A 89 9.65 -5.08 18.70
N LYS A 90 10.77 -4.48 19.12
CA LYS A 90 11.24 -3.21 18.59
C LYS A 90 11.57 -3.30 17.10
N GLU A 91 12.10 -4.43 16.62
CA GLU A 91 12.30 -4.69 15.20
C GLU A 91 10.98 -4.68 14.42
N TYR A 92 9.98 -5.45 14.87
CA TYR A 92 8.67 -5.48 14.22
C TYR A 92 7.94 -4.13 14.30
N TYR A 93 8.12 -3.40 15.39
CA TYR A 93 7.59 -2.06 15.56
C TYR A 93 8.20 -1.08 14.56
N ILE A 94 9.53 -1.01 14.44
CA ILE A 94 10.22 -0.14 13.48
C ILE A 94 9.84 -0.48 12.04
N ALA A 95 9.75 -1.77 11.70
CA ALA A 95 9.28 -2.20 10.39
C ALA A 95 7.85 -1.72 10.12
N SER A 96 6.96 -1.86 11.11
CA SER A 96 5.55 -1.43 11.00
C SER A 96 5.41 0.08 10.84
N THR A 97 6.13 0.88 11.63
CA THR A 97 6.07 2.36 11.53
C THR A 97 6.64 2.85 10.20
N THR A 98 7.74 2.25 9.74
CA THR A 98 8.34 2.55 8.43
C THR A 98 7.38 2.24 7.29
N LEU A 99 6.74 1.06 7.31
CA LEU A 99 5.74 0.68 6.32
C LEU A 99 4.49 1.57 6.38
N ASN A 100 4.06 1.96 7.59
CA ASN A 100 2.93 2.85 7.78
C ASN A 100 3.21 4.26 7.21
N ASP A 101 4.41 4.79 7.40
CA ASP A 101 4.85 6.07 6.80
C ASP A 101 4.98 5.96 5.27
N ALA A 102 5.49 4.83 4.75
CA ALA A 102 5.52 4.58 3.31
C ALA A 102 4.10 4.54 2.70
N VAL A 103 3.16 3.89 3.37
CA VAL A 103 1.75 3.84 2.94
C VAL A 103 1.11 5.23 2.98
N LEU A 104 1.38 5.99 4.05
CA LEU A 104 0.93 7.37 4.19
C LEU A 104 1.44 8.26 3.04
N LYS A 105 2.75 8.21 2.77
CA LYS A 105 3.38 9.03 1.71
C LYS A 105 2.91 8.63 0.31
N ALA A 106 2.74 7.34 0.04
CA ALA A 106 2.38 6.85 -1.29
C ALA A 106 0.88 6.93 -1.61
N TYR A 107 0.01 6.71 -0.61
CA TYR A 107 -1.44 6.55 -0.84
C TYR A 107 -2.32 7.55 -0.07
N GLY A 108 -1.73 8.32 0.84
CA GLY A 108 -2.40 9.34 1.64
C GLY A 108 -3.01 8.82 2.94
N GLU A 109 -3.52 9.75 3.74
CA GLU A 109 -3.91 9.48 5.13
C GLU A 109 -5.00 8.43 5.31
N LYS A 110 -5.89 8.29 4.33
CA LYS A 110 -6.95 7.27 4.37
C LYS A 110 -6.41 5.85 4.51
N TYR A 111 -5.17 5.56 4.08
CA TYR A 111 -4.59 4.23 4.20
C TYR A 111 -3.63 4.07 5.38
N ARG A 112 -3.42 5.12 6.18
CA ARG A 112 -2.64 5.03 7.41
C ARG A 112 -3.30 4.04 8.37
N VAL A 113 -2.55 3.08 8.89
CA VAL A 113 -3.04 2.07 9.84
C VAL A 113 -2.80 2.52 11.27
N LEU A 114 -1.58 2.94 11.59
CA LEU A 114 -1.23 3.48 12.89
C LEU A 114 -1.35 5.00 12.87
N SER A 115 -2.18 5.57 13.73
CA SER A 115 -2.21 7.02 13.95
C SER A 115 -0.92 7.48 14.66
N MET A 116 -0.67 8.79 14.64
CA MET A 116 0.42 9.37 15.43
C MET A 116 0.24 9.12 16.93
N ASP A 117 -1.01 9.11 17.43
CA ASP A 117 -1.29 8.79 18.83
C ASP A 117 -0.94 7.33 19.16
N ASN A 118 -1.30 6.39 18.27
CA ASN A 118 -0.95 4.97 18.45
C ASN A 118 0.56 4.73 18.50
N ILE A 119 1.31 5.46 17.66
CA ILE A 119 2.77 5.42 17.63
C ILE A 119 3.33 5.99 18.93
N ALA A 120 2.83 7.15 19.37
CA ALA A 120 3.27 7.77 20.62
C ALA A 120 2.97 6.91 21.85
N ASP A 121 1.84 6.20 21.88
CA ASP A 121 1.49 5.30 22.98
C ASP A 121 2.38 4.06 23.01
N LEU A 122 2.73 3.51 21.84
CA LEU A 122 3.71 2.43 21.72
C LEU A 122 5.10 2.87 22.16
N ASP A 123 5.56 4.05 21.73
CA ASP A 123 6.86 4.61 22.13
C ASP A 123 6.93 4.77 23.67
N LYS A 124 5.88 5.32 24.28
CA LYS A 124 5.78 5.43 25.75
C LYS A 124 5.81 4.08 26.44
N ALA A 125 5.16 3.06 25.86
CA ALA A 125 5.17 1.72 26.43
C ALA A 125 6.58 1.09 26.38
N PHE A 126 7.31 1.27 25.29
CA PHE A 126 8.72 0.84 25.19
C PHE A 126 9.61 1.61 26.18
N GLU A 127 9.46 2.93 26.27
CA GLU A 127 10.23 3.77 27.20
C GLU A 127 9.97 3.41 28.67
N ALA A 128 8.74 3.04 29.03
CA ALA A 128 8.39 2.59 30.36
C ALA A 128 9.12 1.29 30.73
N TYR A 129 9.29 0.37 29.78
CA TYR A 129 10.11 -0.83 29.98
C TYR A 129 11.59 -0.51 30.12
N GLU A 130 12.15 0.28 29.21
CA GLU A 130 13.57 0.67 29.26
C GLU A 130 13.90 1.37 30.58
N THR A 131 13.02 2.27 31.05
CA THR A 131 13.15 2.95 32.34
C THR A 131 13.07 1.96 33.51
N ALA A 132 12.08 1.07 33.53
CA ALA A 132 11.96 0.07 34.60
C ALA A 132 13.18 -0.85 34.69
N PHE A 133 13.73 -1.30 33.56
CA PHE A 133 14.94 -2.11 33.53
C PHE A 133 16.18 -1.35 33.98
N ARG A 134 16.34 -0.09 33.53
CA ARG A 134 17.45 0.77 33.95
C ARG A 134 17.46 1.00 35.46
N ASP A 135 16.28 1.21 36.03
CA ASP A 135 16.11 1.58 37.44
C ASP A 135 15.97 0.33 38.34
N GLY A 136 15.98 -0.88 37.78
CA GLY A 136 15.78 -2.13 38.51
C GLY A 136 14.38 -2.28 39.13
N ALA A 137 13.40 -1.56 38.59
CA ALA A 137 12.02 -1.51 39.08
C ALA A 137 11.15 -2.64 38.51
N ALA A 138 9.99 -2.87 39.14
CA ALA A 138 9.00 -3.81 38.62
C ALA A 138 8.43 -3.33 37.27
N THR A 139 8.21 -4.28 36.35
CA THR A 139 7.76 -3.99 34.97
C THR A 139 6.25 -4.13 34.79
N ASP A 140 5.47 -4.33 35.87
CA ASP A 140 4.03 -4.60 35.80
C ASP A 140 3.23 -3.48 35.12
N LEU A 141 3.59 -2.22 35.41
CA LEU A 141 2.97 -1.06 34.78
C LEU A 141 3.30 -1.00 33.28
N ALA A 142 4.58 -1.20 32.93
CA ALA A 142 5.03 -1.21 31.54
C ALA A 142 4.35 -2.34 30.74
N LYS A 143 4.20 -3.51 31.35
CA LYS A 143 3.46 -4.65 30.78
C LYS A 143 1.99 -4.32 30.54
N THR A 144 1.34 -3.67 31.50
CA THR A 144 -0.07 -3.26 31.37
C THR A 144 -0.27 -2.24 30.25
N ASN A 145 0.64 -1.27 30.13
CA ASN A 145 0.61 -0.27 29.06
C ASN A 145 0.83 -0.93 27.69
N MET A 146 1.78 -1.84 27.60
CA MET A 146 2.06 -2.58 26.37
C MET A 146 0.90 -3.50 25.97
N GLN A 147 0.27 -4.17 26.94
CA GLN A 147 -0.93 -4.98 26.71
C GLN A 147 -2.05 -4.14 26.09
N SER A 148 -2.30 -2.95 26.64
CA SER A 148 -3.29 -1.99 26.10
C SER A 148 -2.96 -1.61 24.66
N CYS A 149 -1.68 -1.40 24.34
CA CYS A 149 -1.23 -1.14 22.97
C CYS A 149 -1.47 -2.35 22.04
N MET A 150 -1.20 -3.58 22.49
CA MET A 150 -1.45 -4.78 21.71
C MET A 150 -2.94 -5.00 21.45
N ASP A 151 -3.81 -4.71 22.43
CA ASP A 151 -5.26 -4.79 22.26
C ASP A 151 -5.78 -3.74 21.26
N MET A 152 -5.20 -2.53 21.28
CA MET A 152 -5.43 -1.51 20.25
C MET A 152 -5.00 -2.00 18.87
N ILE A 153 -3.81 -2.60 18.73
CA ILE A 153 -3.34 -3.16 17.45
C ILE A 153 -4.26 -4.27 16.98
N ARG A 154 -4.72 -5.16 17.87
CA ARG A 154 -5.66 -6.24 17.55
C ARG A 154 -6.97 -5.68 16.98
N SER A 155 -7.49 -4.61 17.60
CA SER A 155 -8.67 -3.89 17.11
C SER A 155 -8.42 -3.25 15.73
N LEU A 156 -7.26 -2.62 15.52
CA LEU A 156 -6.89 -2.07 14.22
C LEU A 156 -6.78 -3.15 13.14
N LEU A 157 -6.15 -4.28 13.44
CA LEU A 157 -6.00 -5.36 12.48
C LEU A 157 -7.37 -5.90 12.07
N SER A 158 -8.28 -6.12 13.01
CA SER A 158 -9.63 -6.60 12.72
C SER A 158 -10.50 -5.60 11.93
N SER A 159 -10.28 -4.30 12.12
CA SER A 159 -11.09 -3.24 11.47
C SER A 159 -10.52 -2.79 10.12
N ARG A 160 -9.19 -2.71 10.01
CA ARG A 160 -8.46 -2.20 8.84
C ARG A 160 -8.11 -3.30 7.84
N PHE A 161 -8.00 -4.55 8.28
CA PHE A 161 -7.66 -5.67 7.40
C PHE A 161 -8.79 -6.69 7.34
N SER A 162 -9.18 -7.05 6.13
CA SER A 162 -10.18 -8.08 5.85
C SER A 162 -9.57 -9.01 4.83
N GLU A 163 -9.44 -10.29 5.16
CA GLU A 163 -8.81 -11.28 4.27
C GLU A 163 -7.39 -10.89 3.83
N GLY A 164 -6.62 -10.22 4.71
CA GLY A 164 -5.26 -9.73 4.41
C GLY A 164 -5.20 -8.45 3.57
N VAL A 165 -6.34 -7.88 3.17
CA VAL A 165 -6.39 -6.66 2.35
C VAL A 165 -6.60 -5.41 3.22
N LEU A 166 -5.73 -4.41 3.03
CA LEU A 166 -5.83 -3.11 3.67
C LEU A 166 -7.03 -2.31 3.15
N LYS A 167 -7.95 -1.95 4.05
CA LYS A 167 -9.10 -1.07 3.79
C LYS A 167 -8.74 0.38 4.04
N ALA A 168 -9.29 1.27 3.22
CA ALA A 168 -9.25 2.70 3.48
C ALA A 168 -10.09 3.04 4.72
N ALA A 169 -9.69 4.08 5.44
CA ALA A 169 -10.52 4.74 6.43
C ALA A 169 -11.80 5.24 5.78
N ARG A 170 -12.93 4.94 6.41
CA ARG A 170 -14.20 5.59 6.10
C ARG A 170 -14.16 7.03 6.56
#